data_AF-A0A1M2VIQ3-F1
#
_entry.id   AF-A0A1M2VIQ3-F1
#
_cell.length_a   1.000
_cell.length_b   1.000
_cell.length_c   1.000
_cell.angle_alpha   90.00
_cell.angle_beta   90.00
_cell.angle_gamma   90.00
#
_symmetry.space_group_name_H-M   'P 1'
#
loop_
_entity.id
_entity.type
_entity.pdbx_description
1 polymer ?
#
loop_
_entity_poly.entity_id
_entity_poly.type
_entity_poly.pdbx_seq_one_letter_code
_entity_poly.pdbx_strand_id
1 'polypeptide(L)'
;MEDWMLVLKLTTMWRFDDLRRTAISTLTQHVQKSDPVTWLCLARQYNVGDWLSPSLLALVKREMPMQMEDVGPLGVETVVKIAELREGAARGRDYNGSYAVHTRPLSVPMEIARLFDEELKQARENY
;
A
#
# COMPACT_ATOMS: atom_id res chain seq x y z
N MET A 1 -8.35 12.23 -13.83
CA MET A 1 -7.82 10.94 -13.32
C MET A 1 -8.06 9.83 -14.33
N GLU A 2 -9.29 9.70 -14.82
CA GLU A 2 -9.69 8.67 -15.79
C GLU A 2 -8.85 8.66 -17.08
N ASP A 3 -8.54 9.81 -17.65
CA ASP A 3 -7.73 9.90 -18.88
C ASP A 3 -6.33 9.27 -18.69
N TRP A 4 -5.65 9.62 -17.61
CA TRP A 4 -4.32 9.08 -17.30
C TRP A 4 -4.37 7.59 -16.93
N MET A 5 -5.49 7.11 -16.38
CA MET A 5 -5.73 5.67 -16.19
C MET A 5 -5.85 4.93 -17.52
N LEU A 6 -6.52 5.52 -18.51
CA LEU A 6 -6.60 4.95 -19.87
C LEU A 6 -5.23 4.94 -20.54
N VAL A 7 -4.46 6.03 -20.42
CA VAL A 7 -3.08 6.11 -20.93
C VAL A 7 -2.21 5.03 -20.28
N LEU A 8 -2.28 4.85 -18.96
CA LEU A 8 -1.55 3.78 -18.26
C LEU A 8 -1.94 2.40 -18.78
N LYS A 9 -3.23 2.15 -18.98
CA LYS A 9 -3.73 0.87 -19.49
C LYS A 9 -3.18 0.56 -20.89
N LEU A 10 -3.27 1.52 -21.81
CA LEU A 10 -2.80 1.34 -23.19
C LEU A 10 -1.28 1.17 -23.26
N THR A 11 -0.54 2.00 -22.51
CA THR A 11 0.92 1.91 -22.46
C THR A 11 1.42 0.61 -21.85
N THR A 12 0.72 0.08 -20.84
CA THR A 12 1.01 -1.26 -20.28
C THR A 12 0.69 -2.37 -21.29
N MET A 13 -0.44 -2.27 -22.00
CA MET A 13 -0.86 -3.26 -23.00
C MET A 13 0.09 -3.32 -24.20
N TRP A 14 0.58 -2.17 -24.67
CA TRP A 14 1.45 -2.07 -25.84
C TRP A 14 2.94 -2.01 -25.50
N ARG A 15 3.30 -2.10 -24.20
CA ARG A 15 4.69 -2.04 -23.70
C ARG A 15 5.42 -0.77 -24.14
N PHE A 16 4.76 0.38 -24.01
CA PHE A 16 5.36 1.70 -24.22
C PHE A 16 5.91 2.22 -22.90
N ASP A 17 7.13 1.82 -22.56
CA ASP A 17 7.71 2.03 -21.23
C ASP A 17 7.88 3.52 -20.87
N ASP A 18 8.33 4.37 -21.81
CA ASP A 18 8.51 5.81 -21.55
C ASP A 18 7.19 6.52 -21.25
N LEU A 19 6.15 6.20 -22.02
CA LEU A 19 4.83 6.80 -21.83
C LEU A 19 4.13 6.22 -20.59
N ARG A 20 4.38 4.94 -20.28
CA ARG A 20 3.95 4.32 -19.02
C ARG A 20 4.56 5.04 -17.82
N ARG A 21 5.86 5.33 -17.83
CA ARG A 21 6.54 6.09 -16.76
C ARG A 21 5.94 7.49 -16.58
N THR A 22 5.62 8.16 -17.68
CA THR A 22 4.96 9.48 -17.65
C THR A 22 3.55 9.40 -17.04
N ALA A 23 2.78 8.39 -17.41
CA ALA A 23 1.46 8.16 -16.83
C ALA A 23 1.55 7.85 -15.34
N ILE A 24 2.50 6.99 -14.94
CA ILE A 24 2.75 6.65 -13.53
C ILE A 24 3.09 7.92 -12.73
N SER A 25 4.06 8.71 -13.18
CA SER A 25 4.49 9.93 -12.50
C SER A 25 3.35 10.92 -12.28
N THR A 26 2.47 11.09 -13.28
CA THR A 26 1.30 11.97 -13.18
C THR A 26 0.29 11.42 -12.16
N LEU A 27 0.04 10.12 -12.20
CA LEU A 27 -0.90 9.43 -11.32
C LEU A 27 -0.42 9.35 -9.86
N THR A 28 0.90 9.24 -9.61
CA THR A 28 1.49 9.19 -8.26
C THR A 28 1.07 10.39 -7.39
N GLN A 29 0.85 11.56 -8.00
CA GLN A 29 0.40 12.78 -7.30
C GLN A 29 -1.01 12.66 -6.70
N HIS A 30 -1.79 11.68 -7.15
CA HIS A 30 -3.17 11.45 -6.70
C HIS A 30 -3.30 10.33 -5.66
N VAL A 31 -2.26 9.52 -5.42
CA VAL A 31 -2.30 8.35 -4.51
C VAL A 31 -2.77 8.72 -3.10
N GLN A 32 -2.34 9.86 -2.57
CA GLN A 32 -2.69 10.29 -1.21
C GLN A 32 -4.07 10.97 -1.10
N LYS A 33 -4.71 11.31 -2.23
CA LYS A 33 -5.95 12.10 -2.26
C LYS A 33 -7.21 11.26 -2.48
N SER A 34 -7.06 9.97 -2.76
CA SER A 34 -8.18 9.09 -3.10
C SER A 34 -8.18 7.85 -2.20
N ASP A 35 -9.16 6.98 -2.41
CA ASP A 35 -9.31 5.76 -1.63
C ASP A 35 -8.06 4.86 -1.72
N PRO A 36 -7.40 4.56 -0.58
CA PRO A 36 -6.17 3.78 -0.57
C PRO A 36 -6.40 2.31 -0.93
N VAL A 37 -7.62 1.77 -0.77
CA VAL A 37 -7.96 0.41 -1.22
C VAL A 37 -7.87 0.32 -2.75
N THR A 38 -8.51 1.26 -3.43
CA THR A 38 -8.46 1.39 -4.89
C THR A 38 -7.03 1.49 -5.39
N TRP A 39 -6.21 2.36 -4.80
CA TRP A 39 -4.81 2.52 -5.21
C TRP A 39 -3.94 1.29 -4.95
N LEU A 40 -4.18 0.55 -3.87
CA LEU A 40 -3.47 -0.71 -3.65
C LEU A 40 -3.78 -1.74 -4.74
N CYS A 41 -5.06 -1.81 -5.14
CA CYS A 41 -5.49 -2.70 -6.23
C CYS A 41 -4.84 -2.30 -7.56
N LEU A 42 -4.81 -1.00 -7.86
CA LEU A 42 -4.13 -0.47 -9.05
C LEU A 42 -2.62 -0.72 -9.02
N ALA A 43 -1.99 -0.56 -7.86
CA ALA A 43 -0.56 -0.83 -7.66
C ALA A 43 -0.24 -2.29 -7.99
N ARG A 44 -1.08 -3.24 -7.54
CA ARG A 44 -0.93 -4.66 -7.85
C ARG A 44 -1.23 -4.97 -9.33
N GLN A 45 -2.30 -4.40 -9.87
CA GLN A 45 -2.72 -4.63 -11.26
C GLN A 45 -1.68 -4.17 -12.28
N TYR A 46 -1.11 -2.98 -12.07
CA TYR A 46 -0.11 -2.38 -12.97
C TYR A 46 1.32 -2.58 -12.48
N ASN A 47 1.50 -3.35 -11.40
CA ASN A 47 2.78 -3.65 -10.77
C ASN A 47 3.65 -2.41 -10.51
N VAL A 48 3.07 -1.41 -9.82
CA VAL A 48 3.72 -0.13 -9.52
C VAL A 48 4.08 -0.07 -8.04
N GLY A 49 5.34 -0.39 -7.72
CA GLY A 49 5.84 -0.41 -6.34
C GLY A 49 5.72 0.94 -5.63
N ASP A 50 5.88 2.04 -6.38
CA ASP A 50 5.74 3.41 -5.89
C ASP A 50 4.35 3.72 -5.34
N TRP A 51 3.33 2.97 -5.74
CA TRP A 51 1.96 3.12 -5.22
C TRP A 51 1.67 2.14 -4.08
N LEU A 52 2.28 0.95 -4.11
CA LEU A 52 2.01 -0.11 -3.15
C LEU A 52 2.33 0.33 -1.72
N SER A 53 3.55 0.83 -1.48
CA SER A 53 3.99 1.26 -0.15
C SER A 53 3.15 2.41 0.44
N PRO A 54 2.91 3.54 -0.26
CA PRO A 54 2.10 4.61 0.29
C PRO A 54 0.63 4.20 0.49
N SER A 55 0.07 3.35 -0.37
CA SER A 55 -1.30 2.83 -0.18
C SER A 55 -1.42 1.94 1.06
N LEU A 56 -0.47 1.04 1.30
CA LEU A 56 -0.41 0.23 2.53
C LEU A 56 -0.29 1.13 3.77
N LEU A 57 0.60 2.12 3.74
CA LEU A 57 0.78 3.05 4.84
C LEU A 57 -0.50 3.87 5.12
N ALA A 58 -1.19 4.31 4.07
CA ALA A 58 -2.47 5.00 4.18
C ALA A 58 -3.56 4.09 4.78
N LEU A 59 -3.60 2.81 4.38
CA LEU A 59 -4.51 1.83 4.98
C LEU A 59 -4.22 1.61 6.45
N VAL A 60 -2.96 1.51 6.88
CA VAL A 60 -2.64 1.35 8.31
C VAL A 60 -2.99 2.61 9.11
N LYS A 61 -2.83 3.81 8.54
CA LYS A 61 -3.12 5.09 9.22
C LYS A 61 -4.59 5.50 9.20
N ARG A 62 -5.41 4.95 8.31
CA ARG A 62 -6.83 5.30 8.15
C ARG A 62 -7.60 5.03 9.45
N GLU A 63 -8.30 6.04 9.95
CA GLU A 63 -9.11 5.96 11.20
C GLU A 63 -10.28 4.97 11.08
N MET A 64 -10.88 4.88 9.90
CA MET A 64 -11.98 3.96 9.63
C MET A 64 -11.50 2.49 9.73
N PRO A 65 -12.22 1.64 10.49
CA PRO A 65 -11.89 0.21 10.61
C PRO A 65 -12.06 -0.49 9.26
N MET A 66 -11.30 -1.56 9.05
CA MET A 66 -11.44 -2.43 7.88
C MET A 66 -12.87 -2.95 7.80
N GLN A 67 -13.51 -2.78 6.65
CA GLN A 67 -14.87 -3.24 6.40
C GLN A 67 -14.85 -4.56 5.62
N MET A 68 -15.96 -5.29 5.64
CA MET A 68 -16.10 -6.50 4.83
C MET A 68 -16.04 -6.21 3.32
N GLU A 69 -16.41 -4.98 2.94
CA GLU A 69 -16.27 -4.44 1.59
C GLU A 69 -14.81 -4.37 1.12
N ASP A 70 -13.86 -4.18 2.03
CA ASP A 70 -12.43 -4.13 1.73
C ASP A 70 -11.84 -5.52 1.42
N VAL A 71 -12.51 -6.60 1.88
CA VAL A 71 -12.04 -7.98 1.75
C VAL A 71 -12.08 -8.46 0.29
N GLY A 72 -13.12 -8.08 -0.45
CA GLY A 72 -13.26 -8.41 -1.87
C GLY A 72 -12.07 -7.94 -2.71
N PRO A 73 -11.76 -6.63 -2.73
CA PRO A 73 -10.66 -6.09 -3.53
C PRO A 73 -9.25 -6.44 -2.99
N LEU A 74 -9.05 -6.49 -1.67
CA LEU A 74 -7.71 -6.68 -1.09
C LEU A 74 -7.34 -8.16 -0.87
N GLY A 75 -8.34 -9.02 -0.71
CA GLY A 75 -8.18 -10.39 -0.23
C GLY A 75 -8.04 -10.48 1.29
N VAL A 76 -8.52 -11.59 1.85
CA VAL A 76 -8.55 -11.85 3.31
C VAL A 76 -7.17 -11.71 3.95
N GLU A 77 -6.13 -12.26 3.33
CA GLU A 77 -4.77 -12.22 3.87
C GLU A 77 -4.26 -10.78 4.04
N THR A 78 -4.44 -9.93 3.02
CA THR A 78 -4.03 -8.52 3.06
C THR A 78 -4.78 -7.78 4.16
N VAL A 79 -6.09 -8.01 4.31
CA VAL A 79 -6.90 -7.38 5.35
C VAL A 79 -6.44 -7.77 6.74
N VAL A 80 -6.15 -9.07 6.97
CA VAL A 80 -5.64 -9.58 8.25
C VAL A 80 -4.28 -8.97 8.57
N LYS A 81 -3.35 -8.92 7.61
CA LYS A 81 -2.03 -8.27 7.80
C LYS A 81 -2.17 -6.79 8.16
N ILE A 82 -3.07 -6.05 7.51
CA ILE A 82 -3.32 -4.64 7.81
C ILE A 82 -3.95 -4.48 9.21
N ALA A 83 -4.85 -5.37 9.60
CA ALA A 83 -5.43 -5.37 10.95
C ALA A 83 -4.36 -5.61 12.02
N GLU A 84 -3.47 -6.60 11.82
CA GLU A 84 -2.34 -6.87 12.71
C GLU A 84 -1.40 -5.66 12.85
N LEU A 85 -1.08 -4.99 11.73
CA LEU A 85 -0.28 -3.77 11.71
C LEU A 85 -0.94 -2.63 12.50
N ARG A 86 -2.25 -2.45 12.34
CA ARG A 86 -3.04 -1.44 13.06
C ARG A 86 -3.07 -1.72 14.56
N GLU A 87 -3.27 -2.96 14.96
CA GLU A 87 -3.24 -3.37 16.37
C GLU A 87 -1.86 -3.16 17.00
N GLY A 88 -0.78 -3.55 16.30
CA GLY A 88 0.59 -3.33 16.76
C GLY A 88 0.90 -1.84 16.95
N ALA A 89 0.44 -1.00 16.01
CA ALA A 89 0.60 0.45 16.09
C ALA A 89 -0.22 1.08 17.22
N ALA A 90 -1.39 0.55 17.55
CA ALA A 90 -2.21 1.00 18.67
C ALA A 90 -1.59 0.60 20.01
N ARG A 91 -1.16 -0.67 20.15
CA ARG A 91 -0.46 -1.17 21.35
C ARG A 91 0.76 -0.31 21.68
N GLY A 92 1.54 0.10 20.67
CA GLY A 92 2.69 1.00 20.85
C GLY A 92 2.35 2.39 21.41
N ARG A 93 1.11 2.87 21.28
CA ARG A 93 0.65 4.16 21.84
C ARG A 93 0.19 4.07 23.29
N ASP A 94 -0.16 2.87 23.77
CA ASP A 94 -0.72 2.67 25.12
C ASP A 94 0.36 2.41 26.20
N TYR A 95 1.63 2.20 25.81
CA TYR A 95 2.73 1.91 26.73
C TYR A 95 3.35 3.19 27.34
N ASN A 96 2.75 3.68 28.43
CA ASN A 96 3.36 4.68 29.33
C ASN A 96 3.74 4.08 30.71
N GLY A 97 4.08 2.78 30.77
CA GLY A 97 4.36 2.04 32.01
C GLY A 97 5.84 1.64 32.16
N SER A 98 6.42 1.90 33.34
CA SER A 98 7.85 1.89 33.66
C SER A 98 8.58 0.53 33.70
N TYR A 99 8.13 -0.49 32.97
CA TYR A 99 8.76 -1.82 32.95
C TYR A 99 8.67 -2.45 31.56
N ALA A 100 9.52 -2.04 30.62
CA ALA A 100 9.56 -2.65 29.29
C ALA A 100 10.87 -3.41 29.06
N VAL A 101 10.74 -4.74 29.06
CA VAL A 101 11.74 -5.66 28.50
C VAL A 101 11.82 -5.39 26.98
N HIS A 102 12.99 -4.96 26.55
CA HIS A 102 13.64 -4.78 25.23
C HIS A 102 12.98 -4.98 23.85
N THR A 103 11.68 -5.16 23.66
CA THR A 103 11.10 -5.11 22.30
C THR A 103 10.65 -3.70 21.95
N ARG A 104 11.54 -2.91 21.33
CA ARG A 104 11.14 -1.67 20.65
C ARG A 104 10.05 -2.02 19.62
N PRO A 105 8.85 -1.41 19.67
CA PRO A 105 7.89 -1.59 18.59
C PRO A 105 8.55 -1.10 17.30
N LEU A 106 8.67 -1.99 16.32
CA LEU A 106 9.20 -1.64 15.00
C LEU A 106 8.31 -0.53 14.40
N SER A 107 8.94 0.41 13.70
CA SER A 107 8.22 1.50 13.04
C SER A 107 7.24 0.94 12.01
N VAL A 108 6.03 1.49 11.90
CA VAL A 108 4.98 1.01 10.97
C VAL A 108 5.49 0.77 9.53
N PRO A 109 6.31 1.65 8.93
CA PRO A 109 6.91 1.39 7.62
C PRO A 109 7.83 0.16 7.57
N MET A 110 8.55 -0.15 8.65
CA MET A 110 9.39 -1.35 8.73
C MET A 110 8.55 -2.63 8.80
N GLU A 111 7.44 -2.59 9.53
CA GLU A 111 6.56 -3.76 9.66
C GLU A 111 5.80 -4.02 8.34
N ILE A 112 5.42 -2.96 7.62
CA ILE A 112 4.92 -3.07 6.23
C ILE A 112 5.97 -3.72 5.33
N ALA A 113 7.21 -3.24 5.37
CA ALA A 113 8.29 -3.81 4.58
C ALA A 113 8.53 -5.29 4.92
N ARG A 114 8.37 -5.70 6.19
CA ARG A 114 8.51 -7.09 6.63
C ARG A 114 7.39 -7.99 6.12
N LEU A 115 6.14 -7.55 6.20
CA LEU A 115 4.97 -8.37 5.85
C LEU A 115 4.68 -8.44 4.34
N PHE A 116 5.11 -7.42 3.60
CA PHE A 116 4.90 -7.29 2.16
C PHE A 116 6.22 -7.32 1.36
N ASP A 117 7.30 -7.85 1.93
CA ASP A 117 8.64 -7.86 1.32
C ASP A 117 8.63 -8.47 -0.09
N GLU A 118 7.97 -9.62 -0.26
CA GLU A 118 7.85 -10.31 -1.55
C GLU A 118 7.05 -9.51 -2.58
N GLU A 119 5.93 -8.88 -2.18
CA GLU A 119 5.15 -8.02 -3.08
C GLU A 119 5.96 -6.76 -3.48
N LEU A 120 6.71 -6.19 -2.54
CA LEU A 120 7.55 -5.02 -2.79
C LEU A 120 8.76 -5.34 -3.67
N LYS A 121 9.35 -6.53 -3.53
CA LYS A 121 10.44 -7.00 -4.41
C LYS A 121 9.94 -7.22 -5.84
N GLN A 122 8.83 -7.94 -6.01
CA GLN A 122 8.23 -8.17 -7.33
C GLN A 122 7.88 -6.86 -8.03
N ALA A 123 7.40 -5.85 -7.29
CA ALA A 123 7.06 -4.56 -7.88
C ALA A 123 8.29 -3.71 -8.28
N ARG A 124 9.47 -3.97 -7.70
CA ARG A 124 10.72 -3.27 -8.05
C ARG A 124 11.45 -3.91 -9.23
N GLU A 125 11.29 -5.21 -9.44
CA GLU A 125 11.94 -5.95 -10.53
C GLU A 125 11.29 -5.73 -11.91
N ASN A 126 10.06 -5.22 -11.94
CA ASN A 126 9.26 -5.05 -13.16
C ASN A 126 9.21 -3.61 -13.70
N TYR A 127 10.18 -2.77 -13.30
CA TYR A 127 10.32 -1.36 -13.70
C TYR A 127 11.50 -1.11 -14.65
#